data_AF-A0A941L1Y8-F1
#
_entry.id   AF-A0A941L1Y8-F1
#
_cell.length_a   1.000
_cell.length_b   1.000
_cell.length_c   1.000
_cell.angle_alpha   90.00
_cell.angle_beta   90.00
_cell.angle_gamma   90.00
#
_symmetry.space_group_name_H-M   'P 1'
#
loop_
_entity.id
_entity.type
_entity.pdbx_description
1 polymer ?
#
loop_
_entity_poly.entity_id
_entity_poly.type
_entity_poly.pdbx_seq_one_letter_code
_entity_poly.pdbx_strand_id
1 'polypeptide(L)' 'MKNSNTFSTVNMMQCALKIKKIAADSWWVSRYEICGNGSLKPVSRVVFFGRSRDDAERWIETQRQETTVYMLSDN' A
#
# COMPACT_ATOMS: atom_id res chain seq x y z
N MET A 1 -26.18 -8.18 32.48
CA MET A 1 -25.94 -7.73 31.10
C MET A 1 -24.48 -7.32 31.00
N LYS A 2 -23.64 -8.09 30.29
CA LYS A 2 -22.22 -7.74 30.08
C LYS A 2 -22.12 -7.13 28.70
N ASN A 3 -22.00 -5.80 28.63
CA ASN A 3 -21.66 -5.10 27.39
C ASN A 3 -20.19 -5.37 27.08
N SER A 4 -19.93 -6.43 26.32
CA SER A 4 -18.64 -6.64 25.68
C SER A 4 -18.51 -5.66 24.52
N ASN A 5 -18.01 -4.45 24.83
CA ASN A 5 -17.45 -3.55 23.82
C ASN A 5 -16.23 -4.24 23.22
N THR A 6 -16.47 -5.04 22.17
CA THR A 6 -15.42 -5.46 21.25
C THR A 6 -14.99 -4.21 20.50
N PHE A 7 -14.02 -3.48 21.06
CA PHE A 7 -13.14 -2.67 20.23
C PHE A 7 -12.52 -3.64 19.24
N SER A 8 -13.08 -3.70 18.03
CA SER A 8 -12.46 -4.39 16.91
C SER A 8 -11.07 -3.81 16.80
N THR A 9 -10.07 -4.62 17.15
CA THR A 9 -8.66 -4.30 16.95
C THR A 9 -8.55 -3.80 15.53
N VAL A 10 -8.24 -2.51 15.37
CA VAL A 10 -8.00 -1.92 14.05
C VAL A 10 -6.88 -2.75 13.47
N ASN A 11 -7.24 -3.66 12.56
CA ASN A 11 -6.30 -4.55 11.94
C ASN A 11 -5.52 -3.66 10.98
N MET A 12 -4.41 -3.10 11.46
CA MET A 12 -3.49 -2.33 10.64
C MET A 12 -2.93 -3.29 9.59
N MET A 13 -3.64 -3.38 8.46
CA MET A 13 -3.27 -4.25 7.36
C MET A 13 -1.96 -3.73 6.78
N GLN A 14 -0.87 -4.38 7.15
CA GLN A 14 0.44 -4.14 6.59
C GLN A 14 0.39 -4.37 5.08
N CYS A 15 0.97 -3.45 4.33
CA CYS A 15 1.03 -3.57 2.88
C CYS A 15 2.36 -3.05 2.36
N ALA A 16 2.74 -3.54 1.19
CA ALA A 16 3.87 -3.03 0.44
C ALA A 16 3.38 -2.30 -0.81
N LEU A 17 4.04 -1.21 -1.16
CA LEU A 17 3.79 -0.43 -2.36
C LEU A 17 4.96 -0.58 -3.32
N LYS A 18 4.66 -0.58 -4.62
CA LYS A 18 5.65 -0.59 -5.69
C LYS A 18 5.29 0.45 -6.73
N ILE A 19 6.20 1.38 -7.00
CA ILE A 19 6.10 2.30 -8.14
C ILE A 19 6.58 1.59 -9.39
N LYS A 20 5.88 1.73 -10.51
CA LYS A 20 6.28 1.21 -11.82
C LYS A 20 6.04 2.23 -12.92
N LYS A 21 7.04 2.46 -13.76
CA LYS A 21 6.89 3.22 -15.01
C LYS A 21 6.24 2.34 -16.07
N ILE A 22 5.12 2.78 -16.63
CA ILE A 22 4.37 2.07 -17.69
C ILE A 22 4.60 2.73 -19.05
N ALA A 23 4.70 4.06 -19.08
CA ALA A 23 5.02 4.84 -20.26
C ALA A 23 5.79 6.11 -19.86
N ALA A 24 6.09 6.99 -20.81
CA ALA A 24 6.86 8.22 -20.57
C ALA A 24 6.25 9.07 -19.43
N ASP A 25 4.94 9.25 -19.47
CA ASP A 25 4.11 10.04 -18.57
C ASP A 25 3.07 9.18 -17.83
N SER A 26 3.39 7.90 -17.58
CA SER A 26 2.49 6.97 -16.92
C SER A 26 3.21 6.19 -15.85
N TRP A 27 2.92 6.53 -14.60
CA TRP A 27 3.53 5.96 -13.40
C TRP A 27 2.43 5.39 -12.51
N TRP A 28 2.54 4.11 -12.19
CA TRP A 28 1.53 3.37 -11.43
C TRP A 28 2.09 2.98 -10.07
N VAL A 29 1.24 3.00 -9.04
CA VAL A 29 1.56 2.41 -7.74
C VAL A 29 0.71 1.16 -7.55
N SER A 30 1.37 0.03 -7.34
CA SER A 30 0.74 -1.24 -7.02
C SER A 30 0.82 -1.50 -5.52
N ARG A 31 -0.29 -1.93 -4.91
CA ARG A 31 -0.38 -2.36 -3.51
C ARG A 31 -0.41 -3.88 -3.42
N TYR A 32 0.43 -4.40 -2.53
CA TYR A 32 0.51 -5.80 -2.16
C TYR A 32 0.13 -5.93 -0.69
N GLU A 33 -0.77 -6.86 -0.37
CA GLU A 33 -1.12 -7.13 1.02
C GLU A 33 -0.10 -8.09 1.65
N ILE A 34 0.20 -7.88 2.93
CA ILE A 34 1.05 -8.77 3.71
C ILE A 34 0.14 -9.64 4.58
N CYS A 35 0.24 -10.95 4.44
CA CYS A 35 -0.50 -11.91 5.25
C CYS A 35 0.06 -11.95 6.68
N GLY A 36 -0.72 -12.49 7.63
CA GLY A 36 -0.31 -12.55 9.05
C GLY A 36 0.96 -13.37 9.32
N ASN A 37 1.40 -14.21 8.38
CA ASN A 37 2.66 -14.94 8.40
C ASN A 37 3.85 -14.14 7.80
N GLY A 38 3.64 -12.86 7.46
CA GLY A 38 4.65 -12.01 6.83
C GLY A 38 4.85 -12.23 5.33
N SER A 39 4.15 -13.18 4.70
CA SER A 39 4.28 -13.40 3.26
C SER A 39 3.51 -12.35 2.47
N LEU A 40 4.10 -11.86 1.39
CA LEU A 40 3.44 -10.98 0.44
C LEU A 40 2.41 -11.76 -0.40
N LYS A 41 1.18 -11.25 -0.52
CA LYS A 41 0.23 -11.84 -1.46
C LYS A 41 0.75 -11.70 -2.90
N PRO A 42 0.60 -12.76 -3.73
CA PRO A 42 1.09 -12.74 -5.11
C PRO A 42 0.31 -11.77 -6.01
N VAL A 43 -0.95 -11.49 -5.67
CA VAL A 43 -1.82 -10.58 -6.42
C VAL A 43 -1.66 -9.18 -5.88
N SER A 44 -1.37 -8.23 -6.77
CA SER A 44 -1.41 -6.80 -6.48
C SER A 44 -2.54 -6.09 -7.19
N ARG A 45 -2.88 -4.90 -6.70
CA ARG A 45 -3.83 -3.98 -7.35
C ARG A 45 -3.20 -2.62 -7.54
N VAL A 46 -3.53 -1.96 -8.65
CA VAL A 46 -3.15 -0.57 -8.88
C VAL A 46 -4.01 0.31 -7.98
N VAL A 47 -3.38 1.16 -7.19
CA VAL A 47 -4.03 2.04 -6.22
C VAL A 47 -3.82 3.52 -6.52
N PHE A 48 -2.87 3.84 -7.39
CA PHE A 48 -2.62 5.19 -7.86
C PHE A 48 -2.05 5.17 -9.28
N PHE A 49 -2.39 6.23 -10.04
CA PHE A 49 -1.83 6.55 -11.34
C PHE A 49 -1.46 8.04 -11.35
N GLY A 50 -0.26 8.36 -11.82
CA GLY A 50 0.24 9.73 -11.99
C GLY A 50 1.01 9.91 -13.28
N ARG A 51 1.27 11.17 -13.63
CA ARG A 51 2.00 11.52 -14.86
C ARG A 51 3.51 11.56 -14.68
N SER A 52 3.95 11.72 -13.44
CA SER A 52 5.36 11.72 -13.06
C SER A 52 5.62 10.74 -11.92
N ARG A 53 6.90 10.41 -11.72
CA ARG A 53 7.34 9.65 -10.54
C ARG A 53 7.05 10.43 -9.26
N ASP A 54 7.26 11.74 -9.27
CA ASP A 54 7.04 12.63 -8.12
C ASP A 54 5.56 12.65 -7.69
N ASP A 55 4.61 12.51 -8.61
CA ASP A 55 3.18 12.35 -8.27
C ASP A 55 2.95 11.08 -7.46
N ALA A 56 3.54 9.97 -7.89
CA ALA A 56 3.45 8.69 -7.20
C ALA A 56 4.12 8.74 -5.82
N GLU A 57 5.30 9.35 -5.72
CA GLU A 57 6.01 9.49 -4.45
C GLU A 57 5.26 10.38 -3.45
N ARG A 58 4.70 11.51 -3.89
CA ARG A 58 3.84 12.38 -3.06
C ARG A 58 2.61 11.65 -2.54
N TRP A 59 1.97 10.85 -3.39
CA TRP A 59 0.83 10.04 -2.99
C TRP A 59 1.23 9.02 -1.90
N ILE A 60 2.35 8.31 -2.07
CA ILE A 60 2.86 7.35 -1.07
C ILE A 60 3.13 8.02 0.28
N GLU A 61 3.70 9.23 0.27
CA GLU A 61 3.95 9.96 1.52
C GLU A 61 2.66 10.28 2.27
N THR A 62 1.57 10.54 1.55
CA THR A 62 0.24 10.71 2.15
C THR A 62 -0.26 9.39 2.76
N GLN A 63 -0.04 8.25 2.09
CA GLN A 63 -0.45 6.93 2.61
C GLN A 63 0.31 6.52 3.89
N ARG A 64 1.57 6.94 4.04
CA ARG A 64 2.37 6.65 5.24
C ARG A 64 1.82 7.27 6.51
N GLN A 65 1.04 8.35 6.38
CA GLN A 65 0.38 9.00 7.52
C GLN A 65 -0.81 8.18 8.04
N GLU A 66 -1.39 7.32 7.21
CA GLU A 66 -2.61 6.56 7.51
C GLU A 66 -2.35 5.09 7.86
N THR A 67 -1.22 4.51 7.45
CA THR A 67 -0.91 3.07 7.61
C THR A 67 0.59 2.78 7.56
N THR A 68 1.01 1.67 8.18
CA THR A 68 2.36 1.11 8.00
C THR A 68 2.56 0.62 6.56
N VAL A 69 3.42 1.32 5.82
CA VAL A 69 3.71 1.07 4.39
C VAL A 69 5.17 0.66 4.20
N TYR A 70 5.38 -0.44 3.49
CA TYR A 70 6.71 -0.87 3.01
C TYR A 70 6.89 -0.54 1.53
N MET A 71 8.12 -0.29 1.09
CA MET A 71 8.43 -0.01 -0.32
C MET A 71 9.20 -1.18 -0.93
N LEU A 72 8.73 -1.66 -2.08
CA LEU A 72 9.44 -2.68 -2.86
C LEU A 72 10.35 -2.00 -3.88
N SER A 73 11.60 -2.47 -3.98
CA SER A 73 12.51 -2.09 -5.05
C SER A 73 12.12 -2.74 -6.38
N ASP A 74 12.67 -2.19 -7.46
CA ASP A 74 12.76 -2.94 -8.71
C ASP A 74 13.86 -4.01 -8.55
N ASN A 75 13.49 -5.25 -8.88
CA ASN A 75 14.42 -6.40 -8.93
C ASN A 75 15.17 -6.40 -10.26
#